data_AF-A0A3L6Q688-F1
#
_entry.id   AF-A0A3L6Q688-F1
#
_cell.length_a   1.000
_cell.length_b   1.000
_cell.length_c   1.000
_cell.angle_alpha   90.00
_cell.angle_beta   90.00
_cell.angle_gamma   90.00
#
_symmetry.space_group_name_H-M   'P 1'
#
loop_
_entity.id
_entity.type
_entity.pdbx_description
1 polymer ?
#
loop_
_entity_poly.entity_id
_entity_poly.type
_entity_poly.pdbx_seq_one_letter_code
_entity_poly.pdbx_strand_id
1 'polypeptide(L)'
;MACRPFFGDQQMNARAVAEMWRFGMSFDDSRPMTRVGVAAAVASLLSGEDEAPMRARARELQAEVDEAFQPDGGSMINFRKFVEIVCALMSDARRRLVPGLPPHAKNPRTFRFFPIYDRPPLNSCLGAMPRG
;
A
#
# COMPACT_ATOMS: atom_id res chain seq x y z
N MET A 1 -11.42 -7.78 -13.62
CA MET A 1 -10.43 -8.59 -12.89
C MET A 1 -10.94 -10.02 -12.78
N ALA A 2 -10.08 -11.04 -12.89
CA ALA A 2 -10.44 -12.45 -12.62
C ALA A 2 -9.59 -12.98 -11.46
N CYS A 3 -10.23 -13.38 -10.37
CA CYS A 3 -9.56 -13.78 -9.13
C CYS A 3 -9.52 -15.30 -8.98
N ARG A 4 -8.33 -15.88 -8.74
CA ARG A 4 -8.18 -17.25 -8.23
C ARG A 4 -7.50 -17.16 -6.86
N PRO A 5 -8.27 -17.12 -5.76
CA PRO A 5 -7.67 -17.05 -4.43
C PRO A 5 -6.97 -18.36 -4.06
N PHE A 6 -5.89 -18.28 -3.28
CA PHE A 6 -5.15 -19.45 -2.79
C PHE A 6 -5.07 -19.50 -1.27
N PHE A 7 -4.63 -18.42 -0.62
CA PHE A 7 -4.43 -18.38 0.83
C PHE A 7 -4.61 -16.98 1.40
N GLY A 8 -4.78 -16.90 2.72
CA GLY A 8 -4.88 -15.64 3.45
C GLY A 8 -6.17 -14.88 3.14
N ASP A 9 -6.05 -13.56 3.05
CA ASP A 9 -7.16 -12.63 2.80
C ASP A 9 -7.64 -12.64 1.33
N GLN A 10 -6.97 -13.38 0.44
CA GLN A 10 -7.30 -13.44 -0.98
C GLN A 10 -8.74 -13.89 -1.23
N GLN A 11 -9.29 -14.79 -0.41
CA GLN A 11 -10.69 -15.22 -0.55
C GLN A 11 -11.66 -14.05 -0.31
N MET A 12 -11.39 -13.24 0.73
CA MET A 12 -12.20 -12.06 1.04
C MET A 12 -12.06 -11.00 -0.06
N ASN A 13 -10.85 -10.77 -0.56
CA ASN A 13 -10.60 -9.83 -1.65
C ASN A 13 -11.27 -10.28 -2.94
N ALA A 14 -11.23 -11.57 -3.26
CA ALA A 14 -11.90 -12.13 -4.44
C ALA A 14 -13.42 -11.96 -4.35
N ARG A 15 -14.00 -12.18 -3.17
CA ARG A 15 -15.41 -11.92 -2.89
C ARG A 15 -15.75 -10.44 -3.00
N ALA A 16 -14.92 -9.55 -2.48
CA ALA A 16 -15.13 -8.11 -2.59
C ALA A 16 -15.15 -7.66 -4.05
N VAL A 17 -14.20 -8.12 -4.85
CA VAL A 17 -14.12 -7.83 -6.30
C VAL A 17 -15.37 -8.31 -7.05
N ALA A 18 -15.84 -9.53 -6.75
CA ALA A 18 -16.97 -10.14 -7.46
C ALA A 18 -18.34 -9.62 -7.00
N GLU A 19 -18.57 -9.52 -5.69
CA GLU A 19 -19.91 -9.29 -5.14
C GLU A 19 -20.15 -7.84 -4.69
N MET A 20 -19.14 -7.21 -4.10
CA MET A 20 -19.27 -5.88 -3.49
C MET A 20 -18.93 -4.76 -4.48
N TRP A 21 -17.77 -4.83 -5.10
CA TRP A 21 -17.27 -3.82 -6.04
C TRP A 21 -17.72 -4.08 -7.47
N ARG A 22 -17.99 -5.34 -7.82
CA ARG A 22 -18.62 -5.78 -9.07
C ARG A 22 -17.90 -5.32 -10.35
N PHE A 23 -16.57 -5.23 -10.30
CA PHE A 23 -15.73 -4.96 -11.48
C PHE A 23 -14.93 -6.19 -11.94
N GLY A 24 -15.14 -7.33 -11.27
CA GLY A 24 -14.43 -8.57 -11.53
C GLY A 24 -15.26 -9.79 -11.20
N MET A 25 -14.63 -10.94 -11.34
CA MET A 25 -15.20 -12.25 -11.04
C MET A 25 -14.20 -13.08 -10.24
N SER A 26 -14.70 -14.04 -9.47
CA SER A 26 -13.88 -15.02 -8.77
C SER A 26 -14.12 -16.41 -9.33
N PHE A 27 -13.05 -17.15 -9.55
CA PHE A 27 -13.13 -18.59 -9.74
C PHE A 27 -13.46 -19.26 -8.42
N ASP A 28 -14.22 -20.36 -8.50
CA ASP A 28 -14.46 -21.28 -7.40
C ASP A 28 -13.13 -21.91 -6.97
N ASP A 29 -12.77 -21.73 -5.69
CA ASP A 29 -11.52 -22.25 -5.15
C ASP A 29 -11.58 -23.75 -4.81
N SER A 30 -12.79 -24.30 -4.68
CA SER A 30 -13.06 -25.71 -4.45
C SER A 30 -12.96 -26.57 -5.73
N ARG A 31 -12.91 -25.94 -6.91
CA ARG A 31 -12.82 -26.63 -8.19
C ARG A 31 -11.44 -26.47 -8.86
N PRO A 32 -10.99 -27.49 -9.60
CA PRO A 32 -9.84 -27.35 -10.49
C PRO A 32 -10.11 -26.27 -11.54
N MET A 33 -9.11 -25.42 -11.77
CA MET A 33 -9.19 -24.43 -12.83
C MET A 33 -9.09 -25.14 -14.19
N THR A 34 -10.09 -24.94 -15.05
CA THR A 34 -10.13 -25.56 -16.38
C THR A 34 -9.85 -24.52 -17.47
N ARG A 35 -9.27 -24.96 -18.58
CA ARG A 35 -9.06 -24.09 -19.75
C ARG A 35 -10.37 -23.46 -20.25
N VAL A 36 -11.46 -24.23 -20.25
CA VAL A 36 -12.79 -23.76 -20.65
C VAL A 36 -13.30 -22.68 -19.72
N GLY A 37 -13.18 -22.89 -18.39
CA GLY A 37 -13.59 -21.89 -17.40
C GLY A 37 -12.80 -20.58 -17.52
N VAL A 38 -11.48 -20.68 -17.75
CA VAL A 38 -10.64 -19.49 -17.96
C VAL A 38 -11.03 -18.77 -19.26
N ALA A 39 -11.26 -19.50 -20.36
CA ALA A 39 -11.68 -18.91 -21.62
C ALA A 39 -13.03 -18.18 -21.49
N ALA A 40 -14.00 -18.77 -20.78
CA ALA A 40 -15.30 -18.14 -20.51
C ALA A 40 -15.16 -16.87 -19.67
N ALA A 41 -14.32 -16.89 -18.63
CA ALA A 41 -14.02 -15.73 -17.81
C ALA A 41 -13.40 -14.58 -18.61
N VAL A 42 -12.43 -14.90 -19.47
CA VAL A 42 -11.80 -13.92 -20.37
C VAL A 42 -12.82 -13.34 -21.35
N ALA A 43 -13.67 -14.18 -21.95
CA ALA A 43 -14.71 -13.73 -22.87
C ALA A 43 -15.71 -12.78 -22.19
N SER A 44 -16.22 -13.14 -21.00
CA SER A 44 -17.13 -12.27 -20.23
C SER A 44 -16.48 -10.93 -19.88
N LEU A 45 -15.20 -10.93 -19.49
CA LEU A 45 -14.46 -9.71 -19.13
C LEU A 45 -14.09 -8.78 -20.29
N LEU A 46 -13.96 -9.30 -21.51
CA LEU A 46 -13.41 -8.55 -22.64
C LEU A 46 -14.40 -8.29 -23.79
N SER A 47 -15.46 -9.08 -23.90
CA SER A 47 -16.39 -8.99 -25.02
C SER A 47 -17.79 -9.54 -24.72
N GLY A 48 -18.09 -9.87 -23.46
CA GLY A 48 -19.39 -10.41 -23.04
C GLY A 48 -20.34 -9.32 -22.56
N GLU A 49 -21.56 -9.73 -22.23
CA GLU A 49 -22.60 -8.82 -21.72
C GLU A 49 -22.18 -8.11 -20.42
N ASP A 50 -21.34 -8.77 -19.61
CA ASP A 50 -20.83 -8.22 -18.36
C ASP A 50 -19.66 -7.23 -18.55
N GLU A 51 -19.05 -7.16 -19.74
CA GLU A 51 -17.84 -6.35 -19.97
C GLU A 51 -18.08 -4.86 -19.71
N ALA A 52 -19.09 -4.29 -20.34
CA ALA A 52 -19.43 -2.87 -20.21
C ALA A 52 -19.79 -2.47 -18.77
N PRO A 53 -20.69 -3.16 -18.05
CA PRO A 53 -21.01 -2.80 -16.67
C PRO A 53 -19.83 -2.98 -15.73
N MET A 54 -19.03 -4.05 -15.87
CA MET A 54 -17.83 -4.25 -15.04
C MET A 54 -16.78 -3.16 -15.28
N ARG A 55 -16.59 -2.76 -16.54
CA ARG A 55 -15.67 -1.68 -16.92
C ARG A 55 -16.15 -0.32 -16.41
N ALA A 56 -17.46 -0.05 -16.43
CA ALA A 56 -18.04 1.16 -15.86
C ALA A 56 -17.80 1.22 -14.35
N ARG A 57 -18.10 0.13 -13.61
CA ARG A 57 -17.83 0.03 -12.17
C ARG A 57 -16.35 0.20 -11.83
N ALA A 58 -15.45 -0.36 -12.63
CA ALA A 58 -14.01 -0.16 -12.45
C ALA A 58 -13.61 1.32 -12.56
N ARG A 59 -14.17 2.04 -13.53
CA ARG A 59 -13.89 3.47 -13.75
C ARG A 59 -14.49 4.36 -12.66
N GLU A 60 -15.69 4.04 -12.19
CA GLU A 60 -16.31 4.75 -11.06
C GLU A 60 -15.46 4.63 -9.79
N LEU A 61 -15.04 3.41 -9.45
CA LEU A 61 -14.16 3.18 -8.30
C LEU A 61 -12.78 3.83 -8.49
N GLN A 62 -12.25 3.84 -9.70
CA GLN A 62 -11.02 4.56 -10.01
C GLN A 62 -11.15 6.06 -9.74
N ALA A 63 -12.26 6.67 -10.18
CA ALA A 63 -12.52 8.09 -9.95
C ALA A 63 -12.66 8.42 -8.45
N GLU A 64 -13.37 7.58 -7.69
CA GLU A 64 -13.50 7.71 -6.23
C GLU A 64 -12.13 7.64 -5.52
N VAL A 65 -11.26 6.71 -5.95
CA VAL A 65 -9.89 6.60 -5.43
C VAL A 65 -9.07 7.85 -5.79
N ASP A 66 -9.12 8.29 -7.04
CA ASP A 66 -8.37 9.46 -7.50
C ASP A 66 -8.80 10.73 -6.73
N GLU A 67 -10.09 10.90 -6.46
CA GLU A 67 -10.64 11.97 -5.62
C GLU A 67 -10.15 11.87 -4.17
N ALA A 68 -10.25 10.69 -3.56
CA ALA A 68 -9.85 10.48 -2.18
C ALA A 68 -8.37 10.78 -1.91
N PHE A 69 -7.52 10.60 -2.92
CA PHE A 69 -6.08 10.86 -2.88
C PHE A 69 -5.65 12.23 -3.43
N GLN A 70 -6.57 13.10 -3.86
CA GLN A 70 -6.25 14.49 -4.18
C GLN A 70 -5.66 15.22 -2.95
N PRO A 71 -4.96 16.36 -3.14
CA PRO A 71 -4.38 17.12 -2.03
C PRO A 71 -5.37 17.49 -0.93
N ASP A 72 -6.64 17.73 -1.25
CA ASP A 72 -7.76 17.99 -0.35
C ASP A 72 -8.69 16.78 -0.14
N GLY A 73 -8.33 15.62 -0.70
CA GLY A 73 -9.06 14.38 -0.58
C GLY A 73 -9.00 13.77 0.83
N GLY A 74 -10.05 13.01 1.19
CA GLY A 74 -10.22 12.44 2.52
C GLY A 74 -9.08 11.52 2.97
N SER A 75 -8.55 10.67 2.08
CA SER A 75 -7.40 9.80 2.41
C SER A 75 -6.15 10.61 2.70
N MET A 76 -5.90 11.68 1.94
CA MET A 76 -4.76 12.56 2.18
C MET A 76 -4.87 13.36 3.46
N ILE A 77 -6.06 13.89 3.75
CA ILE A 77 -6.33 14.58 5.01
C ILE A 77 -6.09 13.63 6.19
N ASN A 78 -6.63 12.41 6.14
CA ASN A 78 -6.46 11.42 7.20
C ASN A 78 -5.00 11.04 7.41
N PHE A 79 -4.26 10.81 6.33
CA PHE A 79 -2.85 10.49 6.42
C PHE A 79 -2.01 11.64 6.99
N ARG A 80 -2.26 12.89 6.58
CA ARG A 80 -1.57 14.06 7.16
C ARG A 80 -1.83 14.18 8.66
N LYS A 81 -3.09 14.04 9.09
CA LYS A 81 -3.44 14.01 10.52
C LYS A 81 -2.70 12.89 11.27
N PHE A 82 -2.62 11.71 10.68
CA PHE A 82 -1.86 10.60 11.26
C PHE A 82 -0.38 10.95 11.43
N VAL A 83 0.26 11.52 10.40
CA VAL A 83 1.66 11.95 10.45
C VAL A 83 1.86 13.03 11.52
N GLU A 84 0.96 14.01 11.62
CA GLU A 84 1.01 15.05 12.65
C GLU A 84 0.98 14.45 14.06
N ILE A 85 0.09 13.50 14.31
CA ILE A 85 -0.02 12.79 15.60
C ILE A 85 1.29 12.06 15.92
N VAL A 86 1.81 11.27 14.98
CA VAL A 86 3.05 10.51 15.17
C VAL A 86 4.22 11.47 15.42
N CYS A 87 4.38 12.52 14.62
CA CYS A 87 5.46 13.49 14.80
C CYS A 87 5.36 14.24 16.13
N ALA A 88 4.15 14.59 16.59
CA ALA A 88 3.92 15.21 17.88
C ALA A 88 4.31 14.27 19.03
N LEU A 89 3.92 12.99 18.96
CA LEU A 89 4.27 11.98 19.95
C LEU A 89 5.80 11.78 20.03
N MET A 90 6.47 11.69 18.88
CA MET A 90 7.92 11.51 18.84
C MET A 90 8.66 12.74 19.40
N SER A 91 8.17 13.94 19.11
CA SER A 91 8.72 15.18 19.66
C SER A 91 8.53 15.25 21.17
N ASP A 92 7.37 14.82 21.68
CA ASP A 92 7.10 14.78 23.12
C ASP A 92 7.98 13.76 23.86
N ALA A 93 8.07 12.53 23.34
CA ALA A 93 8.96 11.49 23.86
C ALA A 93 10.41 11.98 23.89
N ARG A 94 10.85 12.68 22.84
CA ARG A 94 12.19 13.26 22.77
C ARG A 94 12.43 14.36 23.80
N ARG A 95 11.45 15.24 24.06
CA ARG A 95 11.55 16.26 25.13
C ARG A 95 11.65 15.64 26.52
N ARG A 96 10.99 14.50 26.76
CA ARG A 96 11.11 13.76 28.03
C ARG A 96 12.49 13.13 28.22
N LEU A 97 13.10 12.62 27.14
CA LEU A 97 14.44 12.04 27.17
C LEU A 97 15.57 13.10 27.22
N VAL A 98 15.34 14.30 26.67
CA VAL A 98 16.31 15.40 26.65
C VAL A 98 15.66 16.70 27.18
N PRO A 99 15.71 16.94 28.50
CA PRO A 99 15.18 18.16 29.10
C PRO A 99 15.86 19.41 28.51
N GLY A 100 15.07 20.42 28.10
CA GLY A 100 15.57 21.69 27.55
C GLY A 100 15.60 21.78 26.01
N LEU A 101 15.14 20.75 25.29
CA LEU A 101 15.04 20.81 23.83
C LEU A 101 13.96 21.83 23.36
N PRO A 102 14.30 22.82 22.50
CA PRO A 102 13.35 23.85 22.07
C PRO A 102 12.23 23.27 21.19
N PRO A 103 11.00 23.81 21.26
CA PRO A 103 9.80 23.27 20.60
C PRO A 103 9.85 23.28 19.06
N HIS A 104 10.79 24.03 18.46
CA HIS A 104 10.93 24.15 17.00
C HIS A 104 12.40 24.06 16.56
N ALA A 105 13.12 23.01 16.95
CA ALA A 105 14.41 22.70 16.32
C ALA A 105 14.18 22.26 14.85
N LYS A 106 14.06 23.23 13.93
CA LYS A 106 13.79 23.06 12.49
C LYS A 106 14.95 22.45 11.68
N ASN A 107 15.95 21.81 12.30
CA ASN A 107 17.09 21.28 11.57
C ASN A 107 17.06 19.74 11.50
N PRO A 108 16.58 19.16 10.39
CA PRO A 108 16.64 17.71 10.19
C PRO A 108 18.06 17.20 9.92
N ARG A 109 19.08 18.06 9.74
CA ARG A 109 20.45 17.63 9.38
C ARG A 109 21.28 17.06 10.54
N THR A 110 20.80 17.10 11.78
CA THR A 110 21.54 16.54 12.93
C THR A 110 20.97 15.21 13.43
N PHE A 111 19.88 14.72 12.86
CA PHE A 111 19.36 13.40 13.20
C PHE A 111 19.89 12.38 12.20
N ARG A 112 21.04 11.77 12.53
CA ARG A 112 21.31 10.40 12.11
C ARG A 112 20.19 9.53 12.68
N PHE A 113 19.07 9.44 11.98
CA PHE A 113 18.36 8.18 11.92
C PHE A 113 19.41 7.15 11.53
N PHE A 114 19.63 6.13 12.37
CA PHE A 114 20.18 4.88 11.86
C PHE A 114 19.17 4.39 10.81
N PRO A 115 19.49 4.43 9.52
CA PRO A 115 18.60 3.85 8.54
C PRO A 115 18.78 2.33 8.68
N ILE A 116 17.73 1.64 9.10
CA ILE A 116 17.69 0.16 9.07
C ILE A 116 17.76 -0.35 7.61
N TYR A 117 17.69 0.55 6.61
CA TYR A 117 17.65 0.20 5.19
C TYR A 117 18.81 0.69 4.31
N ASP A 118 19.84 1.39 4.82
CA ASP A 118 21.05 1.69 4.03
C ASP A 118 22.27 0.96 4.61
N ARG A 119 22.43 -0.33 4.28
CA ARG A 119 23.75 -0.97 4.36
C ARG A 119 24.54 -0.63 3.08
N PRO A 120 25.70 0.04 3.16
CA PRO A 120 26.63 0.09 2.03
C PRO A 120 27.22 -1.32 1.77
N PRO A 121 27.63 -1.63 0.53
CA PRO A 121 28.25 -2.92 0.20
C PRO A 121 29.55 -3.12 0.99
N LEU A 122 29.76 -4.37 1.42
CA LEU A 122 30.74 -4.88 2.39
C LEU A 122 32.25 -4.70 2.06
N ASN A 123 32.66 -3.78 1.18
CA ASN A 123 34.04 -3.74 0.66
C ASN A 123 34.90 -2.53 1.06
N SER A 124 34.50 -1.69 2.01
CA SER A 124 35.32 -0.52 2.41
C SER A 124 35.95 -0.57 3.80
N CYS A 125 35.98 -1.73 4.48
CA CYS A 125 36.55 -1.84 5.83
C CYS A 125 37.94 -2.52 5.92
N LEU A 126 38.62 -2.81 4.81
CA LEU A 126 40.05 -3.17 4.83
C LEU A 126 40.89 -1.94 4.46
N GLY A 127 41.23 -1.11 5.44
CA GLY A 127 42.09 0.04 5.15
C GLY A 127 42.55 0.91 6.31
N ALA A 128 42.34 0.54 7.58
CA ALA A 128 42.87 1.32 8.69
C ALA A 128 42.98 0.47 9.98
N MET A 129 44.03 -0.35 10.08
CA MET A 129 44.56 -0.81 11.36
C MET A 129 45.79 0.05 11.69
N PRO A 130 45.84 0.78 12.81
CA PRO A 130 47.08 1.39 13.27
C PRO A 130 47.98 0.29 13.83
N ARG A 131 49.24 0.26 13.37
CA ARG A 131 50.32 -0.47 14.05
C ARG A 131 50.63 0.26 15.35
N GLY A 132 50.43 -0.42 16.47
CA GLY A 132 50.83 -0.04 17.82
C GLY A 132 50.91 -1.28 18.67
#